data_AF-A0A1G0GAX4-F1
#
_entry.id   AF-A0A1G0GAX4-F1
#
_cell.length_a   1.000
_cell.length_b   1.000
_cell.length_c   1.000
_cell.angle_alpha   90.00
_cell.angle_beta   90.00
_cell.angle_gamma   90.00
#
_symmetry.space_group_name_H-M   'P 1'
#
loop_
_entity.id
_entity.type
_entity.pdbx_description
1 polymer ?
#
loop_
_entity_poly.entity_id
_entity_poly.type
_entity_poly.pdbx_seq_one_letter_code
_entity_poly.pdbx_strand_id
1 'polypeptide(L)'
;MAIIALVLLSLLTYSYSYHADMMRTAVNLIEAAERIKGEVTTAHIRLEDIISGHRHKDDMADVRQRLGQADWFVQAVLHGGTRGEETFPPVQDANLHQQFQKLGDQLVLLGKIAEKRFETAMTSATGTRIYIDQEYEAHFTAVLAQAEEVEENVHQYLDQKTPIYRLILLIRVFIILSLFVMAIVLIHRHRRYLLEHTQQLEKEINDRR
;
A
#
# COMPACT_ATOMS: atom_id res chain seq x y z
N MET A 1 0.03 -21.31 -33.11
CA MET A 1 1.00 -21.26 -32.00
C MET A 1 1.36 -19.83 -31.60
N ALA A 2 1.80 -18.97 -32.53
CA ALA A 2 2.16 -17.58 -32.23
C ALA A 2 1.04 -16.77 -31.54
N ILE A 3 -0.21 -16.87 -32.01
CA ILE A 3 -1.36 -16.15 -31.42
C ILE A 3 -1.63 -16.59 -29.97
N ILE A 4 -1.56 -17.89 -29.69
CA ILE A 4 -1.76 -18.43 -28.34
C ILE A 4 -0.65 -17.94 -27.41
N ALA A 5 0.61 -17.96 -27.88
CA ALA A 5 1.73 -17.43 -27.12
C ALA A 5 1.57 -15.93 -26.83
N LEU A 6 1.07 -15.14 -27.79
CA LEU A 6 0.83 -13.70 -27.63
C LEU A 6 -0.28 -13.41 -26.63
N VAL A 7 -1.37 -14.18 -26.67
CA VAL A 7 -2.48 -14.09 -25.70
C VAL A 7 -1.99 -14.46 -24.30
N LEU A 8 -1.24 -15.55 -24.15
CA LEU A 8 -0.65 -15.95 -22.87
C LEU A 8 0.30 -14.87 -22.34
N LEU A 9 1.16 -14.32 -23.19
CA LEU A 9 2.09 -13.26 -22.83
C LEU A 9 1.33 -12.01 -22.33
N SER A 10 0.30 -11.58 -23.06
CA SER A 10 -0.52 -10.42 -22.65
C SER A 10 -1.24 -10.64 -21.33
N LEU A 11 -1.76 -11.85 -21.08
CA LEU A 11 -2.43 -12.21 -19.83
C LEU A 11 -1.46 -12.23 -18.65
N LEU A 12 -0.23 -12.70 -18.87
CA LEU A 12 0.83 -12.73 -17.86
C LEU A 12 1.32 -11.32 -17.52
N THR A 13 1.57 -10.48 -18.54
CA THR A 13 2.01 -9.09 -18.33
C THR A 13 0.93 -8.25 -17.62
N TYR A 14 -0.33 -8.37 -18.04
CA TYR A 14 -1.45 -7.69 -17.39
C TYR A 14 -1.66 -8.17 -15.95
N SER A 15 -1.53 -9.49 -15.71
CA SER A 15 -1.58 -10.05 -14.37
C SER A 15 -0.49 -9.50 -13.45
N TYR A 16 0.74 -9.47 -13.96
CA TYR A 16 1.90 -9.06 -13.19
C TYR A 16 1.81 -7.60 -12.79
N SER A 17 1.48 -6.72 -13.74
CA SER A 17 1.27 -5.28 -13.47
C SER A 17 0.17 -5.06 -12.42
N TYR A 18 -0.98 -5.72 -12.57
CA TYR A 18 -2.09 -5.57 -11.63
C TYR A 18 -1.77 -6.04 -10.20
N HIS A 19 -1.06 -7.18 -10.04
CA HIS A 19 -0.61 -7.63 -8.72
C HIS A 19 0.48 -6.74 -8.13
N ALA A 20 1.41 -6.27 -8.95
CA ALA A 20 2.49 -5.40 -8.51
C ALA A 20 1.94 -4.05 -8.00
N ASP A 21 1.00 -3.44 -8.71
CA ASP A 21 0.40 -2.17 -8.30
C ASP A 21 -0.40 -2.30 -6.99
N MET A 22 -1.12 -3.41 -6.83
CA MET A 22 -1.83 -3.66 -5.58
C MET A 22 -0.87 -3.84 -4.40
N MET A 23 0.15 -4.68 -4.54
CA MET A 23 1.12 -4.92 -3.46
C MET A 23 1.91 -3.66 -3.12
N ARG A 24 2.26 -2.83 -4.10
CA ARG A 24 2.87 -1.53 -3.85
C ARG A 24 1.93 -0.64 -3.05
N THR A 25 0.68 -0.51 -3.45
CA THR A 25 -0.31 0.31 -2.73
C THR A 25 -0.49 -0.18 -1.29
N ALA A 26 -0.61 -1.50 -1.10
CA ALA A 26 -0.75 -2.14 0.20
C ALA A 26 0.41 -1.83 1.15
N VAL A 27 1.64 -2.10 0.69
CA VAL A 27 2.87 -1.87 1.47
C VAL A 27 3.02 -0.40 1.80
N ASN A 28 2.74 0.49 0.85
CA ASN A 28 2.88 1.93 1.06
C ASN A 28 1.87 2.49 2.06
N LEU A 29 0.63 1.98 2.10
CA LEU A 29 -0.36 2.43 3.07
C LEU A 29 -0.02 1.98 4.50
N ILE A 30 0.43 0.73 4.66
CA ILE A 30 0.90 0.22 5.96
C ILE A 30 2.13 1.01 6.40
N GLU A 31 3.12 1.18 5.53
CA GLU A 31 4.32 1.94 5.84
C GLU A 31 3.98 3.38 6.22
N ALA A 32 3.08 4.05 5.50
CA ALA A 32 2.67 5.41 5.85
C ALA A 32 2.06 5.48 7.27
N ALA A 33 1.17 4.56 7.63
CA ALA A 33 0.55 4.50 8.96
C ALA A 33 1.61 4.27 10.07
N GLU A 34 2.52 3.33 9.87
CA GLU A 34 3.63 3.06 10.79
C GLU A 34 4.56 4.28 10.94
N ARG A 35 4.91 4.94 9.83
CA ARG A 35 5.76 6.13 9.82
C ARG A 35 5.10 7.30 10.55
N ILE A 36 3.80 7.52 10.36
CA ILE A 36 3.04 8.56 11.08
C ILE A 36 3.12 8.29 12.59
N LYS A 37 2.82 7.07 13.05
CA LYS A 37 2.91 6.69 14.47
C LYS A 37 4.31 6.90 15.02
N GLY A 38 5.33 6.48 14.29
CA GLY A 38 6.73 6.61 14.69
C GLY A 38 7.18 8.07 14.83
N GLU A 39 6.85 8.92 13.85
CA GLU A 39 7.21 10.34 13.86
C GLU A 39 6.45 11.11 14.96
N VAL A 40 5.16 10.82 15.17
CA VAL A 40 4.35 11.43 16.25
C VAL A 40 4.86 11.03 17.63
N THR A 41 5.15 9.74 17.84
CA THR A 41 5.70 9.25 19.11
C THR A 41 7.07 9.87 19.38
N THR A 42 7.91 9.97 18.35
CA THR A 42 9.22 10.60 18.47
C THR A 42 9.07 12.09 18.80
N ALA A 43 8.16 12.81 18.14
CA ALA A 43 7.88 14.21 18.45
C ALA A 43 7.44 14.40 19.91
N HIS A 44 6.55 13.53 20.40
CA HIS A 44 6.09 13.54 21.79
C HIS A 44 7.25 13.37 22.78
N ILE A 45 8.08 12.33 22.60
CA ILE A 45 9.24 12.08 23.48
C ILE A 45 10.20 13.27 23.47
N ARG A 46 10.46 13.84 22.29
CA ARG A 46 11.36 15.00 22.16
C ARG A 46 10.80 16.23 22.85
N LEU A 47 9.50 16.46 22.78
CA LEU A 47 8.85 17.56 23.51
C LEU A 47 8.98 17.38 25.03
N GLU A 48 8.74 16.16 25.54
CA GLU A 48 8.94 15.83 26.96
C GLU A 48 10.37 16.07 27.41
N ASP A 49 11.35 15.63 26.62
CA ASP A 49 12.78 15.84 26.90
C ASP A 49 13.12 17.34 27.02
N ILE A 50 12.58 18.17 26.11
CA ILE A 50 12.79 19.62 26.11
C ILE A 50 12.16 20.26 27.36
N ILE A 51 10.89 19.94 27.64
CA ILE A 51 10.15 20.50 28.78
C ILE A 51 10.78 20.08 30.12
N SER A 52 11.34 18.88 30.19
CA SER A 52 12.02 18.35 31.37
C SER A 52 13.44 18.89 31.55
N GLY A 53 13.97 19.64 30.57
CA GLY A 53 15.33 20.17 30.59
C GLY A 53 16.43 19.15 30.23
N HIS A 54 16.06 17.96 29.74
CA HIS A 54 17.00 16.96 29.21
C HIS A 54 17.52 17.32 27.80
N ARG A 55 16.85 18.24 27.11
CA ARG A 55 17.23 18.80 25.80
C ARG A 55 17.21 20.32 25.81
N HIS A 56 17.90 20.91 24.83
CA HIS A 56 17.92 22.35 24.70
C HIS A 56 16.60 22.84 24.08
N LYS A 57 16.12 24.02 24.50
CA LYS A 57 14.88 24.62 23.99
C LYS A 57 14.89 24.87 22.47
N ASP A 58 16.07 25.03 21.89
CA ASP A 58 16.25 25.22 20.44
C ASP A 58 15.95 23.94 19.64
N ASP A 59 15.86 22.79 20.31
CA ASP A 59 15.49 21.50 19.71
C ASP A 59 13.99 21.42 19.35
N MET A 60 13.17 22.42 19.70
CA MET A 60 11.75 22.45 19.29
C MET A 60 11.57 22.43 17.77
N ALA A 61 12.57 22.85 17.01
CA ALA A 61 12.60 22.68 15.55
C ALA A 61 12.56 21.19 15.12
N ASP A 62 13.21 20.28 15.87
CA ASP A 62 13.15 18.83 15.63
C ASP A 62 11.71 18.34 15.85
N VAL A 63 11.04 18.74 16.95
CA VAL A 63 9.63 18.38 17.21
C VAL A 63 8.72 18.79 16.05
N ARG A 64 8.84 20.05 15.58
CA ARG A 64 8.05 20.54 14.43
C ARG A 64 8.37 19.77 13.16
N GLN A 65 9.64 19.47 12.91
CA GLN A 65 10.05 18.68 11.76
C GLN A 65 9.46 17.27 11.81
N ARG A 66 9.45 16.62 12.97
CA ARG A 66 8.85 15.28 13.16
C ARG A 66 7.35 15.29 12.85
N LEU A 67 6.60 16.24 13.41
CA LEU A 67 5.18 16.39 13.11
C LEU A 67 4.91 16.74 11.64
N GLY A 68 5.77 17.57 11.03
CA GLY A 68 5.70 17.86 9.60
C GLY A 68 6.00 16.64 8.72
N GLN A 69 6.86 15.72 9.17
CA GLN A 69 7.08 14.46 8.47
C GLN A 69 5.87 13.54 8.56
N ALA A 70 5.22 13.46 9.73
CA ALA A 70 3.96 12.72 9.87
C ALA A 70 2.87 13.28 8.93
N ASP A 71 2.70 14.60 8.89
CA ASP A 71 1.76 15.24 7.95
C ASP A 71 2.13 14.96 6.49
N TRP A 72 3.41 15.02 6.13
CA TRP A 72 3.86 14.68 4.77
C TRP A 72 3.41 13.28 4.34
N PHE A 73 3.51 12.26 5.21
CA PHE A 73 3.03 10.92 4.89
C PHE A 73 1.51 10.88 4.71
N VAL A 74 0.74 11.62 5.51
CA VAL A 74 -0.71 11.77 5.31
C VAL A 74 -1.01 12.38 3.93
N GLN A 75 -0.36 13.50 3.58
CA GLN A 75 -0.54 14.15 2.29
C GLN A 75 -0.14 13.25 1.12
N ALA A 76 0.95 12.50 1.27
CA ALA A 76 1.42 11.55 0.27
C ALA A 76 0.41 10.41 0.03
N VAL A 77 -0.28 9.95 1.08
CA VAL A 77 -1.36 8.96 0.94
C VAL A 77 -2.61 9.57 0.29
N LEU A 78 -2.98 10.81 0.62
CA LEU A 78 -4.19 11.44 0.09
C LEU A 78 -4.05 11.88 -1.37
N HIS A 79 -2.89 12.38 -1.74
CA HIS A 79 -2.67 13.09 -3.01
C HIS A 79 -1.61 12.44 -3.90
N GLY A 80 -0.92 11.42 -3.38
CA GLY A 80 0.29 10.90 -3.97
C GLY A 80 1.51 11.71 -3.55
N GLY A 81 2.68 11.07 -3.54
CA GLY A 81 3.92 11.75 -3.20
C GLY A 81 5.15 10.90 -3.49
N THR A 82 6.28 11.56 -3.65
CA THR A 82 7.58 10.89 -3.84
C THR A 82 8.60 11.47 -2.86
N ARG A 83 9.40 10.61 -2.22
CA ARG A 83 10.49 11.01 -1.34
C ARG A 83 11.68 10.07 -1.53
N GLY A 84 12.76 10.61 -2.10
CA GLY A 84 13.90 9.79 -2.51
C GLY A 84 13.48 8.77 -3.56
N GLU A 85 13.66 7.49 -3.25
CA GLU A 85 13.28 6.36 -4.12
C GLU A 85 11.85 5.85 -3.84
N GLU A 86 11.22 6.32 -2.76
CA GLU A 86 9.89 5.87 -2.34
C GLU A 86 8.81 6.67 -3.07
N THR A 87 7.77 5.97 -3.52
CA THR A 87 6.59 6.55 -4.18
C THR A 87 5.34 6.05 -3.50
N PHE A 88 4.52 6.98 -3.01
CA PHE A 88 3.24 6.73 -2.38
C PHE A 88 2.13 7.05 -3.37
N PRO A 89 1.39 6.06 -3.90
CA PRO A 89 0.23 6.32 -4.74
C PRO A 89 -0.93 6.83 -3.88
N PRO A 90 -1.80 7.71 -4.44
CA PRO A 90 -2.97 8.19 -3.73
C PRO A 90 -3.93 7.04 -3.42
N VAL A 91 -4.49 7.04 -2.21
CA VAL A 91 -5.50 6.09 -1.78
C VAL A 91 -6.79 6.26 -2.57
N GLN A 92 -7.28 5.16 -3.14
CA GLN A 92 -8.51 5.17 -3.96
C GLN A 92 -9.76 4.80 -3.17
N ASP A 93 -9.58 4.13 -2.03
CA ASP A 93 -10.70 3.76 -1.17
C ASP A 93 -11.21 5.00 -0.42
N ALA A 94 -12.50 5.31 -0.58
CA ALA A 94 -13.09 6.52 -0.03
C ALA A 94 -13.12 6.53 1.51
N ASN A 95 -13.27 5.35 2.14
CA ASN A 95 -13.27 5.25 3.59
C ASN A 95 -11.86 5.53 4.13
N LEU A 96 -10.85 4.84 3.59
CA LEU A 96 -9.45 5.11 3.96
C LEU A 96 -9.07 6.57 3.70
N HIS A 97 -9.49 7.14 2.57
CA HIS A 97 -9.25 8.55 2.26
C HIS A 97 -9.79 9.47 3.36
N GLN A 98 -11.03 9.27 3.80
CA GLN A 98 -11.64 10.07 4.87
C GLN A 98 -10.93 9.89 6.21
N GLN A 99 -10.47 8.68 6.53
CA GLN A 99 -9.74 8.43 7.77
C GLN A 99 -8.37 9.10 7.79
N PHE A 100 -7.61 9.03 6.68
CA PHE A 100 -6.34 9.75 6.55
C PHE A 100 -6.54 11.27 6.60
N GLN A 101 -7.61 11.79 6.01
CA GLN A 101 -7.95 13.21 6.12
C GLN A 101 -8.19 13.63 7.58
N LYS A 102 -8.99 12.85 8.32
CA LYS A 102 -9.24 13.09 9.74
C LYS A 102 -7.96 13.02 10.58
N LEU A 103 -7.08 12.05 10.28
CA LEU A 103 -5.77 11.93 10.94
C LEU A 103 -4.90 13.17 10.68
N GLY A 104 -4.88 13.67 9.44
CA GLY A 104 -4.18 14.92 9.08
C GLY A 104 -4.69 16.13 9.87
N ASP A 105 -6.01 16.29 9.97
CA ASP A 105 -6.62 17.37 10.76
C ASP A 105 -6.21 17.31 12.25
N GLN A 106 -6.16 16.09 12.81
CA GLN A 106 -5.73 15.88 14.18
C GLN A 106 -4.22 16.16 14.38
N LEU A 107 -3.37 15.82 13.41
CA LEU A 107 -1.94 16.14 13.45
C LEU A 107 -1.69 17.65 13.45
N VAL A 108 -2.41 18.40 12.62
CA VAL A 108 -2.33 19.87 12.60
C VAL A 108 -2.72 20.46 13.95
N LEU A 109 -3.77 19.93 14.57
CA LEU A 109 -4.20 20.37 15.89
C LEU A 109 -3.17 20.01 16.97
N LEU A 110 -2.65 18.78 16.95
CA LEU A 110 -1.60 18.33 17.86
C LEU A 110 -0.36 19.23 17.79
N GLY A 111 0.08 19.61 16.58
CA GLY A 111 1.20 20.53 16.40
C GLY A 111 0.99 21.91 17.02
N LYS A 112 -0.23 22.46 16.90
CA LYS A 112 -0.57 23.75 17.55
C LYS A 112 -0.54 23.64 19.08
N ILE A 113 -1.05 22.54 19.62
CA ILE A 113 -1.09 22.32 21.07
C ILE A 113 0.32 22.03 21.61
N ALA A 114 1.15 21.29 20.86
CA ALA A 114 2.56 21.07 21.18
C ALA A 114 3.32 22.39 21.33
N GLU A 115 3.11 23.34 20.42
CA GLU A 115 3.71 24.68 20.48
C GLU A 115 3.25 25.44 21.73
N LYS A 116 1.93 25.51 21.94
CA LYS A 116 1.33 26.17 23.12
C LYS A 116 1.84 25.57 24.43
N ARG A 117 2.02 24.25 24.47
CA ARG A 117 2.57 23.51 25.61
C ARG A 117 4.03 23.88 25.86
N PHE A 118 4.86 23.90 24.81
CA PHE A 118 6.24 24.34 24.89
C PHE A 118 6.36 25.78 25.41
N GLU A 119 5.62 26.72 24.83
CA GLU A 119 5.62 28.12 25.24
C GLU A 119 5.25 28.27 26.73
N THR A 120 4.18 27.60 27.16
CA THR A 120 3.72 27.65 28.55
C THR A 120 4.74 27.08 29.53
N ALA A 121 5.45 26.01 29.13
CA ALA A 121 6.52 25.43 29.93
C ALA A 121 7.70 26.40 30.08
N MET A 122 8.01 27.20 29.06
CA MET A 122 9.11 28.17 29.10
C MET A 122 8.78 29.44 29.91
N THR A 123 7.51 29.87 29.96
CA THR A 123 7.11 31.12 30.63
C THR A 123 6.71 30.95 32.11
N SER A 124 6.85 29.76 32.70
CA SER A 124 6.56 29.47 34.12
C SER A 124 5.12 29.75 34.59
N ALA A 125 4.14 29.74 33.69
CA ALA A 125 2.72 29.93 34.05
C ALA A 125 2.11 28.65 34.67
N THR A 126 2.33 28.45 35.97
CA THR A 126 2.11 27.18 36.66
C THR A 126 0.66 26.68 36.65
N GLY A 127 -0.33 27.57 36.67
CA GLY A 127 -1.75 27.21 36.68
C GLY A 127 -2.30 26.77 35.32
N THR A 128 -1.86 27.39 34.23
CA THR A 128 -2.28 27.07 32.86
C THR A 128 -1.62 25.80 32.34
N ARG A 129 -0.43 25.48 32.84
CA ARG A 129 0.36 24.31 32.43
C ARG A 129 -0.38 22.99 32.60
N ILE A 130 -1.06 22.76 33.73
CA ILE A 130 -1.77 21.51 34.00
C ILE A 130 -2.85 21.24 32.95
N TYR A 131 -3.62 22.27 32.60
CA TYR A 131 -4.68 22.14 31.60
C TYR A 131 -4.12 21.84 30.21
N ILE A 132 -3.04 22.52 29.81
CA ILE A 132 -2.42 22.32 28.51
C ILE A 132 -1.73 20.95 28.41
N ASP A 133 -1.11 20.46 29.49
CA ASP A 133 -0.52 19.13 29.53
C ASP A 133 -1.59 18.04 29.33
N GLN A 134 -2.76 18.17 29.98
CA GLN A 134 -3.90 17.26 29.78
C GLN A 134 -4.50 17.36 28.38
N GLU A 135 -4.68 18.58 27.86
CA GLU A 135 -5.15 18.85 26.49
C GLU A 135 -4.23 18.16 25.48
N TYR A 136 -2.92 18.36 25.61
CA TYR A 136 -1.91 17.74 24.76
C TYR A 136 -1.96 16.21 24.81
N GLU A 137 -1.99 15.62 25.99
CA GLU A 137 -1.98 14.16 26.15
C GLU A 137 -3.23 13.50 25.54
N ALA A 138 -4.39 14.14 25.70
CA ALA A 138 -5.62 13.70 25.08
C ALA A 138 -5.53 13.73 23.55
N HIS A 139 -4.99 14.80 22.97
CA HIS A 139 -4.81 14.90 21.53
C HIS A 139 -3.75 13.94 20.98
N PHE A 140 -2.65 13.75 21.71
CA PHE A 140 -1.61 12.79 21.36
C PHE A 140 -2.18 11.35 21.32
N THR A 141 -2.90 10.96 22.37
CA THR A 141 -3.55 9.64 22.45
C THR A 141 -4.58 9.46 21.34
N ALA A 142 -5.36 10.50 21.04
CA ALA A 142 -6.35 10.46 19.97
C ALA A 142 -5.72 10.30 18.58
N VAL A 143 -4.59 10.95 18.32
CA VAL A 143 -3.83 10.78 17.06
C VAL A 143 -3.30 9.35 16.94
N LEU A 144 -2.70 8.80 18.01
CA LEU A 144 -2.19 7.43 18.00
C LEU A 144 -3.30 6.40 17.78
N ALA A 145 -4.43 6.55 18.49
CA ALA A 145 -5.58 5.66 18.34
C ALA A 145 -6.16 5.75 16.91
N GLN A 146 -6.24 6.95 16.33
CA GLN A 146 -6.71 7.10 14.95
C GLN A 146 -5.74 6.48 13.94
N ALA A 147 -4.43 6.61 14.16
CA ALA A 147 -3.43 6.03 13.28
C ALA A 147 -3.43 4.49 13.36
N GLU A 148 -3.68 3.92 14.55
CA GLU A 148 -3.88 2.48 14.73
C GLU A 148 -5.16 1.98 14.07
N GLU A 149 -6.27 2.72 14.21
CA GLU A 149 -7.52 2.41 13.50
C GLU A 149 -7.34 2.45 11.98
N VAL A 150 -6.59 3.43 11.46
CA VAL A 150 -6.25 3.51 10.04
C VAL A 150 -5.43 2.29 9.60
N GLU A 151 -4.41 1.91 10.36
CA GLU A 151 -3.58 0.73 10.10
C GLU A 151 -4.44 -0.55 10.04
N GLU A 152 -5.32 -0.75 11.02
CA GLU A 152 -6.24 -1.89 11.05
C GLU A 152 -7.18 -1.88 9.83
N ASN A 153 -7.74 -0.72 9.48
CA ASN A 153 -8.62 -0.60 8.33
C ASN A 153 -7.89 -0.82 6.99
N VAL A 154 -6.61 -0.44 6.90
CA VAL A 154 -5.76 -0.80 5.76
C VAL A 154 -5.61 -2.32 5.69
N HIS A 155 -5.32 -3.00 6.81
CA HIS A 155 -5.26 -4.46 6.83
C HIS A 155 -6.58 -5.12 6.41
N GLN A 156 -7.70 -4.65 6.93
CA GLN A 156 -9.03 -5.16 6.55
C GLN A 156 -9.35 -4.92 5.07
N TYR A 157 -8.98 -3.75 4.52
CA TYR A 157 -9.13 -3.45 3.11
C TYR A 157 -8.33 -4.45 2.23
N LEU A 158 -7.12 -4.81 2.66
CA LEU A 158 -6.30 -5.80 1.96
C LEU A 158 -6.87 -7.23 2.08
N ASP A 159 -7.35 -7.60 3.26
CA ASP A 159 -7.97 -8.91 3.49
C ASP A 159 -9.25 -9.10 2.67
N GLN A 160 -10.08 -8.05 2.54
CA GLN A 160 -11.29 -8.10 1.71
C GLN A 160 -10.97 -8.27 0.21
N LYS A 161 -9.85 -7.73 -0.26
CA LYS A 161 -9.44 -7.86 -1.66
C LYS A 161 -8.80 -9.23 -1.94
N THR A 162 -8.18 -9.86 -0.93
CA THR A 162 -7.53 -11.19 -1.01
C THR A 162 -8.37 -12.31 -1.66
N PRO A 163 -9.65 -12.55 -1.30
CA PRO A 163 -10.44 -13.63 -1.91
C PRO A 163 -10.72 -13.40 -3.40
N ILE A 164 -10.94 -12.15 -3.81
CA ILE A 164 -11.13 -11.80 -5.22
C ILE A 164 -9.87 -12.14 -6.02
N TYR A 165 -8.67 -11.90 -5.47
CA TYR A 165 -7.42 -12.28 -6.12
C TYR A 165 -7.26 -13.79 -6.23
N ARG A 166 -7.57 -14.55 -5.18
CA ARG A 166 -7.53 -16.02 -5.23
C ARG A 166 -8.45 -16.55 -6.32
N LEU A 167 -9.65 -15.99 -6.47
CA LEU A 167 -10.59 -16.38 -7.52
C LEU A 167 -10.05 -16.06 -8.92
N ILE A 168 -9.53 -14.85 -9.14
CA ILE A 168 -8.92 -14.46 -10.42
C ILE A 168 -7.75 -15.39 -10.78
N LEU A 169 -6.93 -15.74 -9.79
CA LEU A 169 -5.79 -16.65 -9.98
C LEU A 169 -6.25 -18.06 -10.37
N LEU A 170 -7.27 -18.60 -9.71
CA LEU A 170 -7.85 -19.91 -10.04
C LEU A 170 -8.46 -19.94 -11.44
N ILE A 171 -9.26 -18.94 -11.82
CA ILE A 171 -9.83 -18.81 -13.17
C ILE A 171 -8.70 -18.79 -14.21
N ARG A 172 -7.61 -18.08 -13.91
CA ARG A 172 -6.48 -17.95 -14.83
C ARG A 172 -5.71 -19.26 -15.01
N VAL A 173 -5.43 -19.99 -13.92
CA VAL A 173 -4.83 -21.34 -13.99
C VAL A 173 -5.70 -22.26 -14.84
N PHE A 174 -7.02 -22.18 -14.66
CA PHE A 174 -7.96 -22.97 -15.44
C PHE A 174 -7.92 -22.63 -16.95
N ILE A 175 -7.88 -21.34 -17.30
CA ILE A 175 -7.76 -20.91 -18.71
C ILE A 175 -6.45 -21.44 -19.32
N ILE A 176 -5.32 -21.30 -18.63
CA ILE A 176 -4.02 -21.79 -19.13
C ILE A 176 -4.05 -23.30 -19.33
N LEU A 177 -4.60 -24.05 -18.38
CA LEU A 177 -4.73 -25.50 -18.48
C LEU A 177 -5.61 -25.90 -19.67
N SER A 178 -6.74 -25.21 -19.86
CA SER A 178 -7.66 -25.47 -20.98
C SER A 178 -7.00 -25.23 -22.34
N LEU A 179 -6.22 -24.16 -22.48
CA LEU A 179 -5.47 -23.84 -23.69
C LEU A 179 -4.38 -24.88 -23.96
N PHE A 180 -3.72 -25.37 -22.90
CA PHE A 180 -2.70 -26.40 -23.02
C PHE A 180 -3.30 -27.73 -23.50
N VAL A 181 -4.40 -28.17 -22.90
CA VAL A 181 -5.15 -29.36 -23.33
C VAL A 181 -5.61 -29.22 -24.78
N MET A 182 -6.18 -28.07 -25.14
CA MET A 182 -6.63 -27.81 -26.51
C MET A 182 -5.48 -27.87 -27.52
N ALA A 183 -4.31 -27.32 -27.19
CA ALA A 183 -3.12 -27.41 -28.02
C ALA A 183 -2.65 -28.85 -28.21
N ILE A 184 -2.64 -29.67 -27.14
CA ILE A 184 -2.30 -31.10 -27.23
C ILE A 184 -3.26 -31.83 -28.17
N VAL A 185 -4.58 -31.63 -28.01
CA VAL A 185 -5.60 -32.26 -28.85
C VAL A 185 -5.43 -31.88 -30.33
N LEU A 186 -5.21 -30.60 -30.61
CA LEU A 186 -4.99 -30.12 -31.98
C LEU A 186 -3.73 -30.72 -32.62
N ILE A 187 -2.62 -30.77 -31.88
CA ILE A 187 -1.37 -31.40 -32.36
C ILE A 187 -1.59 -32.88 -32.64
N HIS A 188 -2.29 -33.58 -31.73
CA HIS A 188 -2.55 -35.01 -31.89
C HIS A 188 -3.45 -35.30 -33.09
N ARG A 189 -4.51 -34.49 -33.29
CA ARG A 189 -5.41 -34.59 -34.44
C ARG A 189 -4.69 -34.31 -35.76
N HIS A 190 -3.84 -33.27 -35.79
CA HIS A 190 -3.08 -32.92 -36.99
C HIS A 190 -2.07 -34.01 -37.36
N ARG A 191 -1.37 -34.59 -36.36
CA ARG A 191 -0.48 -35.73 -36.58
C ARG A 191 -1.19 -36.95 -37.16
N ARG A 192 -2.39 -37.28 -36.66
CA ARG A 192 -3.19 -38.40 -37.20
C ARG A 192 -3.58 -38.16 -38.66
N TYR A 193 -4.06 -36.96 -38.97
CA TYR A 193 -4.42 -36.59 -40.34
C TYR A 193 -3.23 -36.70 -41.32
N LEU A 194 -2.05 -36.24 -40.90
CA LEU A 194 -0.83 -36.35 -41.71
C LEU A 194 -0.42 -37.82 -41.96
N LEU A 195 -0.50 -38.67 -40.93
CA LEU A 195 -0.17 -40.10 -41.06
C LEU A 195 -1.11 -40.81 -42.05
N GLU A 196 -2.42 -40.57 -41.95
CA GLU A 196 -3.41 -41.16 -42.87
C GLU A 196 -3.16 -40.74 -44.33
N HIS A 197 -2.84 -39.46 -44.56
CA HIS A 197 -2.50 -38.97 -45.90
C HIS A 197 -1.20 -39.57 -46.44
N THR A 198 -0.16 -39.70 -45.62
CA THR A 198 1.09 -40.33 -46.06
C THR A 198 0.89 -41.80 -46.44
N GLN A 199 0.07 -42.54 -45.69
CA GLN A 199 -0.26 -43.94 -46.00
C GLN A 199 -1.07 -44.07 -47.30
N GLN A 200 -1.99 -43.14 -47.56
CA GLN A 200 -2.74 -43.12 -48.82
C GLN A 200 -1.83 -42.86 -50.02
N LEU A 201 -0.91 -41.89 -49.91
CA LEU A 201 0.06 -41.58 -50.97
C LEU A 201 1.01 -42.76 -51.24
N GLU A 202 1.51 -43.43 -50.20
CA GLU A 202 2.33 -44.64 -50.38
C GLU A 202 1.56 -45.74 -51.11
N LYS A 203 0.29 -45.95 -50.76
CA LYS A 203 -0.56 -46.94 -51.41
C LYS A 203 -0.77 -46.61 -52.90
N GLU A 204 -1.08 -45.35 -53.24
CA GLU A 204 -1.23 -44.91 -54.63
C GLU A 204 0.06 -45.04 -55.44
N ILE A 205 1.21 -44.77 -54.84
CA ILE A 205 2.52 -44.96 -55.51
C ILE A 205 2.78 -46.44 -55.77
N ASN A 206 2.47 -47.30 -54.81
CA ASN A 206 2.71 -48.74 -54.93
C ASN A 206 1.76 -49.40 -55.94
N ASP A 207 0.50 -48.95 -56.02
CA ASP A 207 -0.49 -49.44 -56.99
C ASP A 207 -0.16 -49.02 -58.45
N ARG A 208 0.66 -47.98 -58.64
CA ARG A 208 1.10 -47.51 -59.97
C ARG A 208 2.40 -48.15 -60.47
N ARG A 209 3.07 -48.96 -59.65
CA ARG A 209 4.38 -49.53 -59.94
C ARG A 209 4.26 -51.00 -60.34
#